data_AF-A0A6N6KEL5-F1
#
_entry.id   AF-A0A6N6KEL5-F1
#
_cell.length_a   1.000
_cell.length_b   1.000
_cell.length_c   1.000
_cell.angle_alpha   90.00
_cell.angle_beta   90.00
_cell.angle_gamma   90.00
#
_symmetry.space_group_name_H-M   'P 1'
#
loop_
_entity.id
_entity.type
_entity.pdbx_description
1 polymer ?
#
loop_
_entity_poly.entity_id
_entity_poly.type
_entity_poly.pdbx_seq_one_letter_code
_entity_poly.pdbx_strand_id
1 'polypeptide(L)' 'MEKIKIMKPYFLFFCALVALVFLIYSIVNLEKLGIKITHPRVIVEAVLFLIFTAIGVYFLWKG' A
#
# COMPACT_ATOMS: atom_id res chain seq x y z
N MET A 1 -14.45 -19.15 13.21
CA MET A 1 -14.57 -17.70 12.94
C MET A 1 -13.33 -16.90 13.35
N GLU A 2 -12.50 -17.37 14.28
CA GLU A 2 -11.28 -16.67 14.74
C GLU A 2 -10.19 -16.48 13.67
N LYS A 3 -9.96 -17.51 12.83
CA LYS A 3 -8.97 -17.44 11.74
C LYS A 3 -9.24 -16.32 10.73
N ILE A 4 -10.51 -15.96 10.53
CA ILE A 4 -10.92 -14.87 9.61
C ILE A 4 -10.53 -13.50 10.19
N LYS A 5 -10.54 -13.34 11.52
CA LYS A 5 -10.14 -12.10 12.19
C LYS A 5 -8.63 -11.87 12.05
N ILE A 6 -7.84 -12.93 12.19
CA ILE A 6 -6.37 -12.89 12.11
C ILE A 6 -5.90 -12.72 10.65
N MET A 7 -6.59 -13.34 9.67
CA MET A 7 -6.21 -13.23 8.26
C MET A 7 -6.39 -11.81 7.67
N LYS A 8 -7.31 -11.01 8.23
CA LYS A 8 -7.61 -9.65 7.77
C LYS A 8 -6.43 -8.67 7.87
N PRO A 9 -5.75 -8.50 9.02
CA PRO A 9 -4.60 -7.59 9.11
C PRO A 9 -3.45 -8.02 8.19
N TYR A 10 -3.10 -9.31 8.14
CA TYR A 10 -2.01 -9.78 7.26
C TYR A 10 -2.31 -9.55 5.78
N PHE A 11 -3.56 -9.74 5.35
CA PHE A 11 -3.96 -9.42 3.99
C PHE A 11 -3.82 -7.92 3.68
N LEU A 12 -4.21 -7.04 4.60
CA LEU A 12 -4.02 -5.60 4.45
C LEU A 12 -2.54 -5.21 4.36
N PHE A 13 -1.67 -5.82 5.16
CA PHE A 13 -0.22 -5.60 5.05
C PHE A 13 0.36 -6.13 3.74
N PHE A 14 -0.14 -7.25 3.23
CA PHE A 14 0.24 -7.74 1.91
C PHE A 14 -0.15 -6.74 0.82
N CYS A 15 -1.39 -6.22 0.85
CA CYS A 15 -1.84 -5.18 -0.08
C CYS A 15 -1.00 -3.89 0.04
N ALA A 16 -0.65 -3.47 1.27
CA ALA A 16 0.25 -2.35 1.50
C ALA A 16 1.62 -2.60 0.87
N LEU A 17 2.20 -3.79 1.06
CA LEU A 17 3.50 -4.15 0.51
C LEU A 17 3.48 -4.16 -1.02
N VAL A 18 2.43 -4.68 -1.64
CA VAL A 18 2.23 -4.61 -3.10
C VAL A 18 2.20 -3.16 -3.57
N ALA A 19 1.38 -2.31 -2.93
CA ALA A 19 1.30 -0.88 -3.27
C ALA A 19 2.66 -0.17 -3.10
N LEU A 20 3.43 -0.52 -2.08
CA LEU A 20 4.77 0.02 -1.84
C LEU A 20 5.75 -0.37 -2.95
N VAL A 21 5.74 -1.63 -3.40
CA VAL A 21 6.61 -2.08 -4.49
C VAL A 21 6.31 -1.31 -5.79
N PHE A 22 5.02 -1.11 -6.10
CA PHE A 22 4.62 -0.31 -7.25
C PHE A 22 5.05 1.15 -7.12
N LEU A 23 4.86 1.75 -5.93
CA LEU A 23 5.28 3.12 -5.66
C LEU A 23 6.80 3.30 -5.83
N ILE A 24 7.60 2.40 -5.26
CA ILE A 24 9.06 2.42 -5.40
C ILE A 24 9.44 2.28 -6.87
N TYR A 25 8.82 1.34 -7.59
CA TYR A 25 9.08 1.15 -9.02
C TYR A 25 8.77 2.43 -9.82
N SER A 26 7.63 3.06 -9.56
CA SER A 26 7.23 4.31 -10.21
C SER A 26 8.20 5.45 -9.91
N ILE A 27 8.62 5.62 -8.65
CA ILE A 27 9.59 6.67 -8.24
C ILE A 27 10.96 6.44 -8.86
N VAL A 28 11.46 5.21 -8.87
CA VAL A 28 12.79 4.87 -9.41
C VAL A 28 12.82 5.01 -10.94
N ASN A 29 11.69 4.82 -11.63
CA ASN A 29 11.61 4.84 -13.08
C ASN A 29 10.86 6.05 -13.64
N LEU A 30 10.69 7.14 -12.88
CA LEU A 30 9.97 8.36 -13.32
C LEU A 30 10.41 8.85 -14.70
N GLU A 31 11.73 8.94 -14.91
CA GLU A 31 12.32 9.40 -16.18
C GLU A 31 12.02 8.43 -17.34
N LYS A 32 12.11 7.12 -17.11
CA LYS A 32 11.82 6.09 -18.13
C LYS A 32 10.34 6.00 -18.46
N LEU A 33 9.49 6.26 -17.47
CA LEU A 33 8.03 6.28 -17.60
C LEU A 33 7.52 7.61 -18.19
N GLY A 34 8.37 8.64 -18.25
CA GLY A 34 7.98 9.98 -18.71
C GLY A 34 6.96 10.66 -17.79
N ILE A 35 6.91 10.27 -16.51
CA ILE A 35 5.94 10.79 -15.54
C ILE A 35 6.63 11.60 -14.44
N LYS A 36 5.90 12.57 -13.89
CA LYS A 36 6.36 13.36 -12.73
C LYS A 36 5.92 12.71 -11.42
N ILE A 37 6.53 13.12 -10.31
CA ILE A 37 6.14 12.64 -8.97
C ILE A 37 4.69 13.01 -8.59
N THR A 38 4.14 14.05 -9.21
CA THR A 38 2.75 14.48 -9.06
C THR A 38 1.78 13.76 -10.00
N HIS A 39 2.25 12.78 -10.77
CA HIS A 39 1.40 12.02 -11.67
C HIS A 39 0.33 11.25 -10.87
N PRO A 40 -0.94 11.20 -11.33
CA PRO A 40 -2.03 10.56 -10.60
C PRO A 40 -1.72 9.12 -10.16
N ARG A 41 -1.00 8.37 -10.98
CA ARG A 41 -0.52 7.01 -10.65
C ARG A 41 0.28 6.96 -9.34
N VAL A 42 1.28 7.82 -9.18
CA VAL A 42 2.16 7.85 -8.00
C VAL A 42 1.36 8.26 -6.76
N ILE A 43 0.45 9.22 -6.93
CA ILE A 43 -0.45 9.67 -5.85
C ILE A 43 -1.34 8.51 -5.39
N VAL A 44 -1.96 7.78 -6.32
CA VAL A 44 -2.84 6.64 -5.98
C VAL A 44 -2.05 5.51 -5.32
N GLU A 45 -0.86 5.17 -5.84
CA GLU A 45 0.01 4.15 -5.24
C GLU A 45 0.40 4.53 -3.79
N ALA A 46 0.74 5.80 -3.55
CA ALA A 46 1.05 6.31 -2.20
C ALA A 46 -0.17 6.30 -1.28
N VAL A 47 -1.33 6.75 -1.75
CA VAL A 47 -2.58 6.76 -0.97
C VAL A 47 -3.01 5.35 -0.61
N LEU A 48 -2.95 4.40 -1.54
CA LEU A 48 -3.26 3.00 -1.27
C LEU A 48 -2.32 2.40 -0.23
N PHE A 49 -1.02 2.66 -0.35
CA PHE A 49 -0.05 2.23 0.64
C PHE A 49 -0.38 2.77 2.05
N LEU A 50 -0.69 4.07 2.16
CA LEU A 50 -1.03 4.70 3.42
C LEU A 50 -2.34 4.15 4.01
N ILE A 51 -3.38 3.99 3.20
CA ILE A 51 -4.69 3.47 3.65
C ILE A 51 -4.54 2.03 4.15
N PHE A 52 -3.92 1.14 3.36
CA PHE A 52 -3.76 -0.25 3.76
C PHE A 52 -2.88 -0.39 5.01
N THR A 53 -1.82 0.42 5.13
CA THR A 53 -0.97 0.42 6.32
C THR A 53 -1.73 0.94 7.54
N ALA A 54 -2.43 2.07 7.43
CA ALA A 54 -3.18 2.66 8.54
C ALA A 54 -4.29 1.73 9.05
N ILE A 55 -5.05 1.13 8.13
CA ILE A 55 -6.10 0.17 8.49
C ILE A 55 -5.48 -1.11 9.05
N GLY A 56 -4.42 -1.64 8.45
CA GLY A 56 -3.72 -2.83 8.94
C GLY A 56 -3.18 -2.66 10.36
N VAL A 57 -2.55 -1.52 10.65
CA VAL A 57 -2.05 -1.15 11.98
C VAL A 57 -3.20 -0.98 12.97
N TYR A 58 -4.29 -0.31 12.56
CA TYR A 58 -5.48 -0.15 13.40
C TYR A 58 -6.07 -1.51 13.82
N PHE A 59 -6.19 -2.46 12.88
CA PHE A 59 -6.67 -3.80 13.18
C PHE A 59 -5.71 -4.62 14.04
N LEU A 60 -4.39 -4.46 13.89
CA LEU A 60 -3.41 -5.08 14.79
C LEU A 60 -3.49 -4.50 16.21
N TRP A 61 -3.74 -3.20 16.34
CA TRP A 61 -3.86 -2.56 17.65
C TRP A 61 -5.14 -2.97 18.39
N LYS A 62 -6.25 -3.12 17.65
CA LYS A 62 -7.58 -3.48 18.19
C LYS A 62 -7.83 -4.98 18.30
N GLY A 63 -7.00 -5.81 17.67
CA GLY A 63 -7.11 -7.27 17.61
C GLY A 63 -6.43 -7.93 18.80
#